data_AF-A0A7G5H7K3-F1
#
_entry.id   AF-A0A7G5H7K3-F1
#
_cell.length_a   1.000
_cell.length_b   1.000
_cell.length_c   1.000
_cell.angle_alpha   90.00
_cell.angle_beta   90.00
_cell.angle_gamma   90.00
#
_symmetry.space_group_name_H-M   'P 1'
#
loop_
_entity.id
_entity.type
_entity.pdbx_description
1 polymer ?
#
loop_
_entity_poly.entity_id
_entity_poly.type
_entity_poly.pdbx_seq_one_letter_code
_entity_poly.pdbx_strand_id
1 'polypeptide(L)' 'MITIQRLNNPTIVLNSLSFVNTSLPILSEYATVNAFLDNDKSGKLALERLKKEGLNVRDCSHYYPNSKDFNDHLMNNHIT' A
#
# COMPACT_ATOMS: atom_id res chain seq x y z
N MET A 1 -21.11 15.99 14.67
CA MET A 1 -19.65 16.21 14.69
C MET A 1 -19.01 14.89 14.30
N ILE A 2 -18.56 14.75 13.05
CA ILE A 2 -17.94 13.49 12.57
C ILE A 2 -16.48 13.55 12.99
N THR A 3 -16.07 12.70 13.93
CA THR A 3 -14.67 12.59 14.33
C THR A 3 -13.93 11.84 13.23
N ILE A 4 -13.18 12.56 12.38
CA ILE A 4 -12.26 11.92 11.44
C ILE A 4 -11.13 11.30 12.28
N GLN A 5 -11.17 9.97 12.46
CA GLN A 5 -10.03 9.23 13.00
C GLN A 5 -8.91 9.27 11.98
N ARG A 6 -7.94 10.16 12.18
CA ARG A 6 -6.69 10.13 11.42
C ARG A 6 -5.91 8.90 11.87
N LEU A 7 -5.74 7.94 10.96
CA LEU A 7 -4.81 6.83 11.17
C LEU A 7 -3.39 7.43 11.26
N ASN A 8 -2.71 7.16 12.37
CA ASN A 8 -1.41 7.76 12.70
C ASN A 8 -0.23 6.89 12.24
N ASN A 9 -0.37 6.27 11.06
CA ASN A 9 0.69 5.41 10.50
C ASN A 9 1.59 6.25 9.58
N PRO A 10 2.92 6.23 9.77
CA PRO A 10 3.85 6.76 8.78
C PRO A 10 3.57 6.14 7.42
N THR A 11 3.46 6.98 6.39
CA THR A 11 3.06 6.56 5.04
C THR A 11 4.08 7.04 4.03
N ILE A 12 4.48 6.15 3.14
CA ILE A 12 5.36 6.46 2.00
C ILE A 12 4.54 6.24 0.74
N VAL A 13 4.43 7.28 -0.09
CA VAL A 13 3.80 7.18 -1.41
C VAL A 13 4.90 6.97 -2.44
N LEU A 14 4.93 5.78 -3.04
CA LEU A 14 5.84 5.49 -4.14
C LEU A 14 5.18 5.94 -5.44
N ASN A 15 5.66 7.05 -6.03
CA ASN A 15 5.18 7.54 -7.34
C ASN A 15 5.49 6.58 -8.52
N SER A 16 6.13 5.45 -8.25
CA SER A 16 6.39 4.37 -9.19
C SER A 16 6.88 3.13 -8.44
N LEU A 17 6.54 1.94 -8.93
CA LEU A 17 7.09 0.68 -8.43
C LEU A 17 8.62 0.57 -8.62
N SER A 18 9.23 1.42 -9.47
CA SER A 18 10.69 1.51 -9.59
C SER A 18 11.38 1.89 -8.28
N PHE A 19 10.67 2.54 -7.35
CA PHE A 19 11.20 2.94 -6.05
C PHE A 19 11.07 1.88 -4.96
N VAL A 20 10.45 0.73 -5.24
CA VAL A 20 10.27 -0.36 -4.26
C VAL A 20 11.61 -0.77 -3.66
N ASN A 21 12.62 -1.06 -4.50
CA ASN A 21 13.93 -1.50 -4.02
C ASN A 21 14.63 -0.43 -3.17
N THR A 22 14.54 0.84 -3.55
CA THR A 22 15.14 1.95 -2.79
C THR A 22 14.42 2.20 -1.46
N SER A 23 13.14 1.81 -1.35
CA SER A 23 12.37 1.95 -0.11
C SER A 23 12.62 0.84 0.91
N LEU A 24 13.22 -0.29 0.49
CA LEU A 24 13.42 -1.47 1.37
C LEU A 24 14.13 -1.15 2.69
N PRO A 25 15.22 -0.34 2.74
CA PRO A 25 15.88 -0.02 4.01
C PRO A 25 14.93 0.65 4.99
N ILE A 26 14.16 1.64 4.53
CA ILE A 26 13.19 2.36 5.37
C ILE A 26 12.06 1.42 5.81
N LEU A 27 11.52 0.61 4.91
CA LEU A 27 10.44 -0.32 5.22
C LEU A 27 10.86 -1.39 6.25
N SER A 28 12.14 -1.76 6.27
CA SER A 28 12.68 -2.75 7.21
C SER A 28 12.72 -2.29 8.68
N GLU A 29 12.61 -0.98 8.93
CA GLU A 29 12.54 -0.41 10.28
C GLU A 29 11.15 -0.59 10.93
N TYR A 30 10.14 -1.01 10.16
CA TYR A 30 8.76 -1.13 10.62
C TYR A 30 8.37 -2.59 10.88
N ALA A 31 7.68 -2.83 11.99
CA ALA A 31 7.20 -4.17 12.36
C ALA A 31 6.16 -4.75 11.39
N THR A 32 5.43 -3.90 10.66
CA THR A 32 4.45 -4.32 9.66
C THR A 32 4.33 -3.26 8.57
N VAL A 33 4.36 -3.69 7.32
CA VAL A 33 4.10 -2.84 6.15
C VAL A 33 2.71 -3.15 5.62
N ASN A 34 1.81 -2.18 5.65
CA ASN A 34 0.50 -2.30 4.98
C ASN A 34 0.67 -1.83 3.54
N ALA A 35 0.62 -2.75 2.57
CA ALA A 35 0.88 -2.45 1.17
C ALA A 35 -0.43 -2.18 0.42
N PHE A 36 -0.62 -0.93 0.00
CA PHE A 36 -1.69 -0.48 -0.87
C PHE A 36 -1.13 -0.31 -2.29
N LEU A 37 -1.10 -1.41 -3.06
CA LEU A 37 -0.59 -1.43 -4.43
C LEU A 37 -1.73 -1.59 -5.44
N ASP A 38 -1.45 -1.29 -6.70
CA ASP A 38 -2.38 -1.50 -7.81
C ASP A 38 -2.81 -2.97 -7.89
N ASN A 39 -4.07 -3.22 -8.25
CA ASN A 39 -4.67 -4.54 -8.43
C ASN A 39 -4.30 -5.19 -9.78
N ASP A 40 -3.10 -4.90 -10.28
CA ASP A 40 -2.59 -5.44 -11.52
C ASP A 40 -1.47 -6.47 -11.28
N LYS A 41 -0.89 -6.98 -12.37
CA LYS A 41 0.21 -7.94 -12.29
C LYS A 41 1.46 -7.33 -11.65
N SER A 42 1.73 -6.05 -11.91
CA SER A 42 2.93 -5.36 -11.43
C SER A 42 2.87 -5.11 -9.92
N GLY A 43 1.71 -4.70 -9.41
CA GLY A 43 1.45 -4.55 -7.98
C GLY A 43 1.61 -5.88 -7.22
N LYS A 44 1.09 -6.98 -7.78
CA LYS A 44 1.27 -8.33 -7.21
C LYS A 44 2.75 -8.75 -7.17
N LEU A 45 3.50 -8.48 -8.24
CA LEU A 45 4.94 -8.78 -8.26
C LEU A 45 5.73 -7.94 -7.25
N ALA A 46 5.37 -6.67 -7.08
CA ALA A 46 5.98 -5.81 -6.06
C ALA A 46 5.66 -6.29 -4.64
N LEU A 47 4.43 -6.73 -4.36
CA LEU A 47 4.06 -7.34 -3.08
C LEU A 47 4.91 -8.57 -2.76
N GLU A 48 5.04 -9.49 -3.72
CA GLU A 48 5.86 -10.70 -3.55
C GLU A 48 7.34 -10.37 -3.38
N ARG A 49 7.84 -9.33 -4.06
CA ARG A 49 9.20 -8.82 -3.83
C ARG A 49 9.38 -8.35 -2.38
N LEU A 50 8.45 -7.56 -1.85
CA LEU A 50 8.53 -7.10 -0.45
C LEU A 50 8.56 -8.28 0.54
N LYS A 51 7.70 -9.29 0.33
CA LYS A 51 7.69 -10.51 1.16
C LYS A 51 9.00 -11.30 1.04
N LYS A 52 9.56 -11.40 -0.16
CA LYS A 52 10.83 -12.11 -0.42
C LYS A 52 12.02 -11.48 0.30
N GLU A 53 11.99 -10.17 0.54
CA GLU A 53 12.99 -9.45 1.34
C GLU A 53 12.81 -9.64 2.86
N GLY A 54 11.87 -10.50 3.28
CA GLY A 54 11.64 -10.82 4.70
C GLY A 54 10.79 -9.79 5.44
N LEU A 55 10.20 -8.82 4.74
CA LEU A 55 9.31 -7.85 5.35
C LEU A 55 7.97 -8.51 5.74
N ASN A 56 7.47 -8.19 6.93
CA ASN A 56 6.12 -8.56 7.35
C ASN A 56 5.10 -7.65 6.64
N VAL A 57 4.67 -8.07 5.45
CA VAL A 57 3.79 -7.27 4.59
C VAL A 57 2.37 -7.79 4.59
N ARG A 58 1.42 -6.89 4.85
CA ARG A 58 -0.01 -7.12 4.67
C ARG A 58 -0.47 -6.59 3.33
N ASP A 59 -1.09 -7.47 2.55
CA ASP A 59 -1.75 -7.09 1.31
C ASP A 59 -3.07 -6.38 1.62
N CYS A 60 -3.18 -5.10 1.28
CA CYS A 60 -4.38 -4.30 1.52
C CYS A 60 -5.31 -4.23 0.29
N SER A 61 -4.98 -4.89 -0.82
CA SER A 61 -5.85 -4.94 -2.03
C SER A 61 -7.25 -5.49 -1.76
N HIS A 62 -7.41 -6.32 -0.74
CA HIS A 62 -8.70 -6.87 -0.33
C HIS A 62 -9.71 -5.81 0.13
N TYR A 63 -9.28 -4.61 0.50
CA TYR A 63 -10.19 -3.49 0.81
C TYR A 63 -10.84 -2.90 -0.45
N TYR A 64 -10.23 -3.10 -1.62
CA TYR A 64 -10.67 -2.51 -2.88
C TYR A 64 -10.68 -3.55 -4.03
N PRO A 65 -11.41 -4.68 -3.89
CA PRO A 65 -11.30 -5.82 -4.80
C PRO A 65 -11.78 -5.53 -6.23
N ASN A 66 -12.64 -4.52 -6.39
CA ASN A 66 -13.24 -4.14 -7.67
C ASN A 66 -12.68 -2.83 -8.24
N SER A 67 -11.62 -2.29 -7.65
CA SER A 67 -10.97 -1.05 -8.09
C SER A 67 -9.63 -1.34 -8.71
N LYS A 68 -9.18 -0.48 -9.63
CA LYS A 68 -7.84 -0.61 -10.23
C LYS A 68 -6.75 -0.44 -9.17
N ASP A 69 -6.92 0.53 -8.28
CA ASP A 69 -5.97 0.89 -7.24
C ASP A 69 -6.71 1.54 -6.06
N PHE A 70 -5.96 1.92 -5.02
CA PHE A 70 -6.54 2.55 -3.83
C PHE A 70 -7.12 3.94 -4.13
N ASN A 71 -6.55 4.70 -5.07
CA ASN A 71 -7.06 6.03 -5.42
C ASN A 71 -8.41 5.91 -6.14
N ASP A 72 -8.52 4.98 -7.08
CA ASP A 72 -9.78 4.64 -7.77
C ASP A 72 -10.85 4.24 -6.75
N HIS A 73 -10.50 3.43 -5.75
CA HIS A 73 -11.42 3.10 -4.66
C HIS A 73 -11.88 4.34 -3.88
N LEU A 74 -10.97 5.24 -3.50
CA LEU A 74 -11.32 6.45 -2.74
C LEU A 74 -12.23 7.39 -3.54
N MET A 75 -11.92 7.58 -4.82
CA MET A 75 -12.72 8.42 -5.72
C MET A 75 -14.12 7.86 -5.93
N ASN A 76 -14.25 6.54 -6.09
CA ASN A 76 -15.56 5.89 -6.28
C ASN A 76 -16.40 5.84 -5.00
N ASN A 77 -15.77 5.88 -3.82
CA ASN A 77 -16.48 5.86 -2.54
C ASN A 77 -16.73 7.26 -1.94
N HIS A 78 -16.52 8.34 -2.70
CA HIS A 78 -16.77 9.72 -2.28
C HIS A 78 -16.19 10.06 -0.89
N ILE A 79 -14.98 9.58 -0.59
CA ILE A 79 -14.25 10.03 0.61
C ILE A 79 -13.47 11.29 0.20
N THR A 80 -14.17 12.42 0.08
CA THR A 80 -13.58 13.78 0.02
C THR A 80 -13.13 14.25 1.38
#